data_AF-A0A7H9B645-F1
#
_entry.id   AF-A0A7H9B645-F1
#
_cell.length_a   1.000
_cell.length_b   1.000
_cell.length_c   1.000
_cell.angle_alpha   90.00
_cell.angle_beta   90.00
_cell.angle_gamma   90.00
#
_symmetry.space_group_name_H-M   'P 1'
#
loop_
_entity.id
_entity.type
_entity.pdbx_description
1 polymer ?
#
loop_
_entity_poly.entity_id
_entity_poly.type
_entity_poly.pdbx_seq_one_letter_code
_entity_poly.pdbx_strand_id
1 'polypeptide(L)'
;MAKRALGLGQKSKEKKRKLEEKQATDSRDATPGADQLSVEMDENADLDNEFSQLKGLWKTYFASDRESEMVLNGIVHECDRLLRQSSEDAAVKASLSGEFHSIYALALSELTIFKAGEDGDSKDEKLVKGFFDNALERCELGQSSFPDSALLNLVKAKIIIQRIPLEYISQLNVKSTGKRFDVDLDDQLEIAKKNFNIYDDDLQLSSEVLQMLDDLLDIVENFGHEDDIDEGLDSDDEEELEKIELSPSHPLFKLQKSVPENYKWLREQMIQLLQHIKEKDSKLYHDTARSIGHLYLKFAEEPSSEFMRLQYGDEEEDPKKQSASKDCINAQRNALKYTKEALKYLEKGKISDEPETWVEVAEAYISLGNLYDYQSKDQEHAYSVAETILKKANKASHGKFQDILDNLLDKE
;
A
#
# COMPACT_ATOMS: atom_id res chain seq x y z
N MET A 1 0.76 6.81 17.29
CA MET A 1 1.13 5.81 16.26
C MET A 1 1.97 6.50 15.21
N ALA A 2 3.12 5.93 14.80
CA ALA A 2 3.90 6.48 13.69
C ALA A 2 2.97 6.69 12.48
N LYS A 3 2.93 7.92 11.96
CA LYS A 3 2.28 8.24 10.68
C LYS A 3 2.83 7.24 9.65
N ARG A 4 2.01 6.28 9.22
CA ARG A 4 2.40 5.32 8.18
C ARG A 4 2.84 6.14 6.96
N ALA A 5 3.93 5.73 6.32
CA ALA A 5 4.37 6.38 5.09
C ALA A 5 3.20 6.38 4.10
N LEU A 6 2.70 7.58 3.81
CA LEU A 6 1.45 7.83 3.11
C LEU A 6 1.50 7.27 1.68
N GLY A 7 0.37 6.70 1.24
CA GLY A 7 0.25 5.86 0.04
C GLY A 7 0.48 6.54 -1.31
N LEU A 8 0.11 5.84 -2.39
CA LEU A 8 0.22 6.25 -3.81
C LEU A 8 -0.05 7.75 -4.11
N GLY A 9 -0.96 8.39 -3.38
CA GLY A 9 -1.28 9.82 -3.50
C GLY A 9 -0.11 10.74 -3.13
N GLN A 10 0.65 10.43 -2.08
CA GLN A 10 1.85 11.20 -1.74
C GLN A 10 3.02 10.87 -2.67
N LYS A 11 3.13 9.65 -3.20
CA LYS A 11 4.11 9.36 -4.28
C LYS A 11 3.87 10.22 -5.52
N SER A 12 2.63 10.55 -5.86
CA SER A 12 2.33 11.50 -6.95
C SER A 12 2.74 12.94 -6.58
N LYS A 13 2.43 13.40 -5.35
CA LYS A 13 2.87 14.73 -4.86
C LYS A 13 4.40 14.85 -4.73
N GLU A 14 5.08 13.80 -4.28
CA GLU A 14 6.54 13.73 -4.13
C GLU A 14 7.23 13.65 -5.50
N LYS A 15 6.62 12.96 -6.48
CA LYS A 15 7.00 13.03 -7.90
C LYS A 15 6.88 14.46 -8.45
N LYS A 16 5.81 15.21 -8.13
CA LYS A 16 5.64 16.63 -8.50
C LYS A 16 6.79 17.48 -7.92
N ARG A 17 7.12 17.30 -6.64
CA ARG A 17 8.21 18.03 -5.99
C ARG A 17 9.59 17.75 -6.60
N LYS A 18 9.89 16.49 -6.92
CA LYS A 18 11.14 16.08 -7.59
C LYS A 18 11.23 16.58 -9.04
N LEU A 19 10.12 16.65 -9.77
CA LEU A 19 10.05 17.21 -11.14
C LEU A 19 10.28 18.73 -11.13
N GLU A 20 9.70 19.44 -10.16
CA GLU A 20 9.89 20.88 -9.98
C GLU A 20 11.33 21.21 -9.54
N GLU A 21 11.94 20.40 -8.66
CA GLU A 21 13.35 20.55 -8.26
C GLU A 21 14.33 20.30 -9.42
N LYS A 22 14.04 19.33 -10.31
CA LYS A 22 14.82 19.09 -11.55
C LYS A 22 14.67 20.22 -12.57
N GLN A 23 13.47 20.80 -12.73
CA GLN A 23 13.27 21.96 -13.62
C GLN A 23 13.90 23.25 -13.08
N ALA A 24 14.01 23.42 -11.76
CA ALA A 24 14.62 24.59 -11.15
C ALA A 24 16.16 24.60 -11.22
N THR A 25 16.81 23.45 -11.42
CA THR A 25 18.27 23.32 -11.41
C THR A 25 18.92 23.27 -12.79
N ASP A 26 18.20 22.96 -13.87
CA ASP A 26 18.75 22.81 -15.23
C ASP A 26 18.63 24.07 -16.12
N SER A 27 19.07 25.21 -15.60
CA SER A 27 19.32 26.41 -16.41
C SER A 27 20.81 26.77 -16.46
N ARG A 28 21.64 25.84 -16.95
CA ARG A 28 23.00 26.12 -17.49
C ARG A 28 23.54 24.90 -18.25
N ASP A 29 23.57 25.04 -19.58
CA ASP A 29 24.37 24.31 -20.58
C ASP A 29 24.87 22.90 -20.21
N ALA A 30 24.16 21.87 -20.68
CA ALA A 30 24.70 20.52 -20.88
C ALA A 30 24.56 20.12 -22.36
N THR A 31 25.70 19.78 -22.96
CA THR A 31 25.85 19.23 -24.31
C THR A 31 25.23 17.82 -24.37
N PRO A 32 24.63 17.35 -25.49
CA PRO A 32 23.80 16.15 -25.51
C PRO A 32 24.64 14.87 -25.40
N GLY A 33 24.73 14.33 -24.18
CA GLY A 33 24.91 12.90 -23.94
C GLY A 33 23.52 12.31 -23.73
N ALA A 34 23.01 11.58 -24.71
CA ALA A 34 21.78 10.82 -24.55
C ALA A 34 21.91 9.90 -23.33
N ASP A 35 20.95 9.97 -22.41
CA ASP A 35 20.74 8.96 -21.38
C ASP A 35 20.61 7.59 -22.05
N GLN A 36 21.73 6.87 -22.17
CA GLN A 36 21.74 5.51 -22.68
C GLN A 36 21.14 4.62 -21.60
N LEU A 37 19.89 4.22 -21.81
CA LEU A 37 19.23 3.20 -20.99
C LEU A 37 20.01 1.89 -21.12
N SER A 38 20.82 1.54 -20.11
CA SER A 38 21.48 0.23 -20.05
C SER A 38 20.46 -0.81 -19.64
N VAL A 39 20.04 -1.66 -20.58
CA VAL A 39 19.11 -2.76 -20.32
C VAL A 39 19.93 -3.97 -19.87
N GLU A 40 19.77 -4.41 -18.63
CA GLU A 40 20.34 -5.67 -18.15
C GLU A 40 19.46 -6.82 -18.64
N MET A 41 20.05 -7.76 -19.40
CA MET A 41 19.38 -8.96 -19.89
C MET A 41 19.95 -10.20 -19.20
N ASP A 42 19.12 -11.22 -18.99
CA ASP A 42 19.56 -12.52 -18.46
C ASP A 42 20.68 -13.10 -19.34
N GLU A 43 21.72 -13.71 -18.74
CA GLU A 43 22.92 -14.21 -19.45
C GLU A 43 22.62 -15.28 -20.54
N ASN A 44 21.41 -15.87 -20.52
CA ASN A 44 20.94 -16.87 -21.48
C ASN A 44 19.82 -16.35 -22.40
N ALA A 45 19.52 -15.05 -22.39
CA ALA A 45 18.47 -14.48 -23.23
C ALA A 45 18.93 -14.40 -24.70
N ASP A 46 18.06 -14.82 -25.61
CA ASP A 46 18.30 -14.70 -27.05
C ASP A 46 18.14 -13.24 -27.47
N LEU A 47 19.24 -12.59 -27.84
CA LEU A 47 19.29 -11.19 -28.26
C LEU A 47 18.53 -10.93 -29.57
N ASP A 48 18.29 -11.97 -30.38
CA ASP A 48 17.49 -11.86 -31.60
C ASP A 48 15.99 -12.07 -31.33
N ASN A 49 15.61 -12.42 -30.09
CA ASN A 49 14.23 -12.58 -29.67
C ASN A 49 13.67 -11.27 -29.10
N GLU A 50 12.88 -10.58 -29.91
CA GLU A 50 12.26 -9.29 -29.60
C GLU A 50 11.39 -9.32 -28.32
N PHE A 51 10.73 -10.46 -28.04
CA PHE A 51 9.97 -10.61 -26.79
C PHE A 51 10.88 -10.71 -25.55
N SER A 52 12.07 -11.30 -25.69
CA SER A 52 13.05 -11.34 -24.60
C SER A 52 13.60 -9.95 -24.27
N GLN A 53 13.75 -9.08 -25.28
CA GLN A 53 14.11 -7.68 -25.09
C GLN A 53 13.02 -6.90 -24.36
N LEU A 54 11.74 -7.10 -24.73
CA LEU A 54 10.59 -6.50 -24.03
C LEU A 54 10.56 -6.89 -22.55
N LYS A 55 10.82 -8.17 -22.24
CA LYS A 55 10.92 -8.63 -20.84
C LYS A 55 12.07 -7.95 -20.09
N GLY A 56 13.24 -7.83 -20.72
CA GLY A 56 14.38 -7.13 -20.14
C GLY A 56 14.07 -5.67 -19.83
N LEU A 57 13.41 -4.96 -20.76
CA LEU A 57 12.96 -3.58 -20.57
C LEU A 57 11.97 -3.47 -19.40
N TRP A 58 10.97 -4.35 -19.34
CA TRP A 58 9.99 -4.36 -18.25
C TRP A 58 10.65 -4.63 -16.89
N LYS A 59 11.52 -5.64 -16.80
CA LYS A 59 12.26 -5.95 -15.56
C LYS A 59 13.13 -4.77 -15.12
N THR A 60 13.85 -4.14 -16.05
CA THR A 60 14.70 -2.98 -15.78
C THR A 60 13.87 -1.81 -15.25
N TYR A 61 12.73 -1.51 -15.89
CA TYR A 61 11.81 -0.48 -15.39
C TYR A 61 11.29 -0.82 -13.99
N PHE A 62 10.82 -2.04 -13.78
CA PHE A 62 10.22 -2.48 -12.51
C PHE A 62 11.19 -2.45 -11.33
N ALA A 63 12.47 -2.74 -11.59
CA ALA A 63 13.55 -2.69 -10.59
C ALA A 63 14.12 -1.26 -10.37
N SER A 64 13.81 -0.31 -11.25
CA SER A 64 14.21 1.09 -11.11
C SER A 64 13.30 1.85 -10.14
N ASP A 65 13.57 3.14 -9.93
CA ASP A 65 12.70 4.05 -9.18
C ASP A 65 11.34 4.33 -9.86
N ARG A 66 11.10 3.79 -11.07
CA ARG A 66 9.84 3.94 -11.83
C ARG A 66 9.43 5.40 -12.04
N GLU A 67 10.43 6.26 -12.28
CA GLU A 67 10.25 7.70 -12.53
C GLU A 67 10.27 8.04 -14.03
N SER A 68 10.49 7.08 -14.93
CA SER A 68 10.66 7.35 -16.36
C SER A 68 9.41 7.04 -17.19
N GLU A 69 8.61 8.07 -17.47
CA GLU A 69 7.51 8.00 -18.45
C GLU A 69 8.04 7.58 -19.84
N MET A 70 9.26 7.99 -20.20
CA MET A 70 9.89 7.66 -21.48
C MET A 70 10.08 6.14 -21.65
N VAL A 71 10.52 5.45 -20.59
CA VAL A 71 10.70 3.98 -20.63
C VAL A 71 9.37 3.26 -20.81
N LEU A 72 8.32 3.69 -20.10
CA LEU A 72 6.97 3.13 -20.25
C LEU A 72 6.43 3.32 -21.68
N ASN A 73 6.59 4.52 -22.24
CA ASN A 73 6.21 4.79 -23.63
C ASN A 73 7.00 3.91 -24.61
N GLY A 74 8.29 3.69 -24.36
CA GLY A 74 9.12 2.75 -25.13
C GLY A 74 8.58 1.31 -25.08
N ILE A 75 8.20 0.83 -23.90
CA ILE A 75 7.60 -0.50 -23.70
C ILE A 75 6.27 -0.61 -24.46
N VAL A 76 5.40 0.40 -24.37
CA VAL A 76 4.12 0.44 -25.10
C VAL A 76 4.33 0.42 -26.61
N HIS A 77 5.26 1.22 -27.13
CA HIS A 77 5.58 1.24 -28.56
C HIS A 77 6.15 -0.08 -29.07
N GLU A 78 6.96 -0.77 -28.25
CA GLU A 78 7.49 -2.09 -28.58
C GLU A 78 6.38 -3.14 -28.59
N CYS A 79 5.46 -3.11 -27.61
CA CYS A 79 4.27 -3.96 -27.63
C CYS A 79 3.43 -3.74 -28.90
N ASP A 80 3.22 -2.48 -29.30
CA ASP A 80 2.50 -2.14 -30.52
C ASP A 80 3.21 -2.61 -31.79
N ARG A 81 4.55 -2.53 -31.81
CA ARG A 81 5.38 -3.04 -32.91
C ARG A 81 5.21 -4.55 -33.05
N LEU A 82 5.31 -5.29 -31.95
CA LEU A 82 5.13 -6.74 -31.91
C LEU A 82 3.71 -7.15 -32.34
N LEU A 83 2.67 -6.41 -31.92
CA LEU A 83 1.31 -6.66 -32.39
C LEU A 83 1.16 -6.48 -33.90
N ARG A 84 1.72 -5.41 -34.47
CA ARG A 84 1.69 -5.21 -35.93
C ARG A 84 2.42 -6.32 -36.66
N GLN A 85 3.61 -6.68 -36.20
CA GLN A 85 4.43 -7.72 -36.80
C GLN A 85 3.79 -9.12 -36.70
N SER A 86 3.02 -9.40 -35.64
CA SER A 86 2.29 -10.67 -35.48
C SER A 86 1.24 -10.93 -36.57
N SER A 87 0.81 -9.89 -37.30
CA SER A 87 -0.10 -10.05 -38.43
C SER A 87 0.59 -10.62 -39.69
N GLU A 88 1.91 -10.45 -39.79
CA GLU A 88 2.73 -10.85 -40.93
C GLU A 88 3.65 -12.04 -40.59
N ASP A 89 4.02 -12.21 -39.31
CA ASP A 89 4.93 -13.23 -38.82
C ASP A 89 4.27 -14.16 -37.80
N ALA A 90 4.12 -15.44 -38.17
CA ALA A 90 3.54 -16.47 -37.33
C ALA A 90 4.40 -16.81 -36.09
N ALA A 91 5.72 -16.66 -36.16
CA ALA A 91 6.62 -16.89 -35.04
C ALA A 91 6.42 -15.80 -33.97
N VAL A 92 6.32 -14.53 -34.39
CA VAL A 92 6.02 -13.41 -33.49
C VAL A 92 4.62 -13.58 -32.88
N LYS A 93 3.63 -13.96 -33.68
CA LYS A 93 2.28 -14.26 -33.18
C LYS A 93 2.28 -15.36 -32.12
N ALA A 94 3.07 -16.40 -32.32
CA ALA A 94 3.22 -17.48 -31.34
C ALA A 94 3.92 -17.04 -30.05
N SER A 95 4.76 -16.00 -30.10
CA SER A 95 5.42 -15.45 -28.91
C SER A 95 4.55 -14.52 -28.05
N LEU A 96 3.39 -14.07 -28.56
CA LEU A 96 2.45 -13.22 -27.82
C LEU A 96 1.68 -14.02 -26.76
N SER A 97 2.38 -14.34 -25.67
CA SER A 97 1.88 -15.12 -24.55
C SER A 97 1.02 -14.30 -23.58
N GLY A 98 0.44 -14.94 -22.56
CA GLY A 98 -0.22 -14.23 -21.46
C GLY A 98 0.69 -13.19 -20.79
N GLU A 99 1.99 -13.47 -20.68
CA GLU A 99 2.99 -12.55 -20.13
C GLU A 99 3.18 -11.30 -21.01
N PHE A 100 3.11 -11.44 -22.34
CA PHE A 100 3.13 -10.29 -23.26
C PHE A 100 1.96 -9.34 -22.97
N HIS A 101 0.75 -9.90 -22.90
CA HIS A 101 -0.45 -9.12 -22.60
C HIS A 101 -0.38 -8.47 -21.21
N SER A 102 0.18 -9.16 -20.23
CA SER A 102 0.42 -8.64 -18.89
C SER A 102 1.39 -7.45 -18.87
N ILE A 103 2.56 -7.57 -19.53
CA ILE A 103 3.53 -6.45 -19.63
C ILE A 103 2.88 -5.24 -20.29
N TYR A 104 2.14 -5.45 -21.38
CA TYR A 104 1.49 -4.36 -22.09
C TYR A 104 0.42 -3.68 -21.21
N ALA A 105 -0.46 -4.45 -20.57
CA ALA A 105 -1.49 -3.92 -19.70
C ALA A 105 -0.90 -3.17 -18.49
N LEU A 106 0.17 -3.70 -17.89
CA LEU A 106 0.88 -3.04 -16.79
C LEU A 106 1.48 -1.72 -17.24
N ALA A 107 2.21 -1.68 -18.35
CA ALA A 107 2.83 -0.45 -18.85
C ALA A 107 1.78 0.66 -19.11
N LEU A 108 0.63 0.30 -19.70
CA LEU A 108 -0.48 1.23 -19.92
C LEU A 108 -1.04 1.76 -18.59
N SER A 109 -1.24 0.90 -17.59
CA SER A 109 -1.73 1.31 -16.27
C SER A 109 -0.74 2.19 -15.50
N GLU A 110 0.56 1.93 -15.60
CA GLU A 110 1.62 2.70 -14.93
C GLU A 110 1.74 4.13 -15.48
N LEU A 111 1.45 4.32 -16.77
CA LEU A 111 1.44 5.66 -17.39
C LEU A 111 0.43 6.60 -16.71
N THR A 112 -0.62 6.08 -16.08
CA THR A 112 -1.61 6.89 -15.35
C THR A 112 -0.99 7.69 -14.21
N ILE A 113 0.10 7.21 -13.59
CA ILE A 113 0.76 7.90 -12.48
C ILE A 113 1.35 9.25 -12.93
N PHE A 114 1.74 9.36 -14.21
CA PHE A 114 2.29 10.59 -14.78
C PHE A 114 1.22 11.56 -15.28
N LYS A 115 -0.03 11.10 -15.37
CA LYS A 115 -1.18 11.90 -15.86
C LYS A 115 -2.17 12.23 -14.74
N ALA A 116 -2.16 11.45 -13.66
CA ALA A 116 -2.95 11.72 -12.46
C ALA A 116 -2.22 12.76 -11.59
N GLY A 117 -2.73 13.99 -11.57
CA GLY A 117 -2.22 15.07 -10.71
C GLY A 117 -1.65 16.31 -11.44
N GLU A 118 -1.68 16.33 -12.78
CA GLU A 118 -1.55 17.59 -13.54
C GLU A 118 -2.83 18.43 -13.29
N ASP A 119 -2.66 19.74 -13.08
CA ASP A 119 -3.65 20.62 -12.44
C ASP A 119 -5.06 20.54 -13.06
N GLY A 120 -5.94 19.69 -12.51
CA GLY A 120 -7.41 19.74 -12.64
C GLY A 120 -8.00 19.85 -14.04
N ASP A 121 -7.22 19.63 -15.10
CA ASP A 121 -7.66 19.85 -16.46
C ASP A 121 -8.49 18.62 -16.88
N SER A 122 -9.74 18.86 -17.29
CA SER A 122 -10.67 17.79 -17.75
C SER A 122 -10.14 16.90 -18.90
N LYS A 123 -9.00 17.28 -19.50
CA LYS A 123 -8.28 16.45 -20.47
C LYS A 123 -7.56 15.29 -19.80
N ASP A 124 -7.01 15.49 -18.61
CA ASP A 124 -6.20 14.50 -17.91
C ASP A 124 -7.08 13.40 -17.32
N GLU A 125 -8.29 13.73 -16.85
CA GLU A 125 -9.29 12.74 -16.45
C GLU A 125 -9.65 11.76 -17.58
N LYS A 126 -9.84 12.28 -18.80
CA LYS A 126 -10.14 11.44 -19.98
C LYS A 126 -8.94 10.60 -20.41
N LEU A 127 -7.72 11.14 -20.27
CA LEU A 127 -6.50 10.40 -20.55
C LEU A 127 -6.29 9.27 -19.56
N VAL A 128 -6.43 9.54 -18.25
CA VAL A 128 -6.33 8.53 -17.18
C VAL A 128 -7.34 7.40 -17.43
N LYS A 129 -8.61 7.74 -17.67
CA LYS A 129 -9.63 6.76 -18.04
C LYS A 129 -9.24 5.95 -19.27
N GLY A 130 -8.76 6.62 -20.33
CA GLY A 130 -8.35 5.97 -21.58
C GLY A 130 -7.22 4.96 -21.38
N PHE A 131 -6.23 5.27 -20.54
CA PHE A 131 -5.16 4.34 -20.20
C PHE A 131 -5.69 3.12 -19.44
N PHE A 132 -6.57 3.31 -18.46
CA PHE A 132 -7.18 2.19 -17.74
C PHE A 132 -8.09 1.32 -18.61
N ASP A 133 -8.90 1.93 -19.47
CA ASP A 133 -9.75 1.21 -20.42
C ASP A 133 -8.90 0.37 -21.37
N ASN A 134 -7.84 0.95 -21.95
CA ASN A 134 -6.91 0.21 -22.82
C ASN A 134 -6.18 -0.92 -22.07
N ALA A 135 -5.74 -0.68 -20.83
CA ALA A 135 -5.05 -1.67 -20.02
C ALA A 135 -5.95 -2.88 -19.72
N LEU A 136 -7.21 -2.62 -19.34
CA LEU A 136 -8.19 -3.69 -19.09
C LEU A 136 -8.58 -4.43 -20.38
N GLU A 137 -8.75 -3.72 -21.50
CA GLU A 137 -8.98 -4.36 -22.80
C GLU A 137 -7.83 -5.29 -23.17
N ARG A 138 -6.57 -4.89 -22.89
CA ARG A 138 -5.41 -5.78 -23.10
C ARG A 138 -5.43 -7.02 -22.23
N CYS A 139 -5.83 -6.90 -20.96
CA CYS A 139 -6.05 -8.06 -20.10
C CYS A 139 -7.12 -9.00 -20.68
N GLU A 140 -8.24 -8.46 -21.16
CA GLU A 140 -9.36 -9.24 -21.69
C GLU A 140 -9.02 -9.95 -23.00
N LEU A 141 -8.28 -9.29 -23.89
CA LEU A 141 -7.75 -9.91 -25.11
C LEU A 141 -6.77 -11.04 -24.77
N GLY A 142 -5.90 -10.83 -23.78
CA GLY A 142 -5.01 -11.86 -23.26
C GLY A 142 -5.78 -13.04 -22.68
N GLN A 143 -6.77 -12.78 -21.81
CA GLN A 143 -7.61 -13.80 -21.16
C GLN A 143 -8.44 -14.59 -22.18
N SER A 144 -8.84 -13.98 -23.30
CA SER A 144 -9.54 -14.67 -24.38
C SER A 144 -8.69 -15.77 -25.04
N SER A 145 -7.35 -15.61 -25.02
CA SER A 145 -6.39 -16.57 -25.57
C SER A 145 -5.76 -17.45 -24.48
N PHE A 146 -5.66 -16.94 -23.25
CA PHE A 146 -5.00 -17.55 -22.11
C PHE A 146 -5.90 -17.44 -20.85
N PRO A 147 -7.05 -18.13 -20.82
CA PRO A 147 -8.07 -17.93 -19.77
C PRO A 147 -7.60 -18.35 -18.37
N ASP A 148 -6.66 -19.30 -18.28
CA ASP A 148 -6.12 -19.81 -17.02
C ASP A 148 -4.84 -19.07 -16.57
N SER A 149 -4.50 -17.94 -17.20
CA SER A 149 -3.30 -17.18 -16.86
C SER A 149 -3.45 -16.48 -15.51
N ALA A 150 -2.81 -17.05 -14.48
CA ALA A 150 -2.73 -16.47 -13.15
C ALA A 150 -2.10 -15.06 -13.15
N LEU A 151 -1.08 -14.84 -14.00
CA LEU A 151 -0.47 -13.51 -14.13
C LEU A 151 -1.45 -12.47 -14.70
N LEU A 152 -2.25 -12.83 -15.71
CA LEU A 152 -3.25 -11.89 -16.27
C LEU A 152 -4.34 -11.56 -15.26
N ASN A 153 -4.77 -12.52 -14.44
CA ASN A 153 -5.74 -12.29 -13.37
C ASN A 153 -5.16 -11.33 -12.33
N LEU A 154 -3.94 -11.58 -11.84
CA LEU A 154 -3.27 -10.68 -10.89
C LEU A 154 -3.07 -9.27 -11.46
N VAL A 155 -2.67 -9.15 -12.73
CA VAL A 155 -2.55 -7.84 -13.40
C VAL A 155 -3.90 -7.15 -13.54
N LYS A 156 -4.97 -7.87 -13.85
CA LYS A 156 -6.33 -7.30 -13.87
C LYS A 156 -6.74 -6.78 -12.49
N ALA A 157 -6.43 -7.52 -11.42
CA ALA A 157 -6.67 -7.08 -10.05
C ALA A 157 -5.89 -5.78 -9.72
N LYS A 158 -4.59 -5.74 -10.07
CA LYS A 158 -3.74 -4.54 -9.94
C LYS A 158 -4.38 -3.32 -10.59
N ILE A 159 -4.74 -3.44 -11.87
CA ILE A 159 -5.27 -2.33 -12.66
C ILE A 159 -6.56 -1.79 -12.05
N ILE A 160 -7.47 -2.67 -11.61
CA ILE A 160 -8.73 -2.26 -11.00
C ILE A 160 -8.48 -1.53 -9.67
N ILE A 161 -7.62 -2.07 -8.80
CA ILE A 161 -7.30 -1.44 -7.50
C ILE A 161 -6.65 -0.07 -7.72
N GLN A 162 -5.74 0.05 -8.68
CA GLN A 162 -5.08 1.31 -9.03
C GLN A 162 -6.05 2.32 -9.66
N ARG A 163 -7.03 1.85 -10.43
CA ARG A 163 -8.05 2.68 -11.09
C ARG A 163 -8.98 3.38 -10.11
N ILE A 164 -9.36 2.70 -9.02
CA ILE A 164 -10.33 3.25 -8.05
C ILE A 164 -9.91 4.62 -7.50
N PRO A 165 -8.72 4.78 -6.90
CA PRO A 165 -8.32 6.07 -6.35
C PRO A 165 -7.99 7.10 -7.45
N LEU A 166 -7.35 6.69 -8.54
CA LEU A 166 -6.82 7.60 -9.56
C LEU A 166 -7.88 8.12 -10.53
N GLU A 167 -8.85 7.29 -10.94
CA GLU A 167 -9.94 7.72 -11.83
C GLU A 167 -11.17 8.15 -11.06
N TYR A 168 -11.59 7.41 -10.02
CA TYR A 168 -12.90 7.63 -9.42
C TYR A 168 -12.85 8.50 -8.17
N ILE A 169 -12.06 8.14 -7.15
CA ILE A 169 -12.02 8.88 -5.88
C ILE A 169 -11.49 10.30 -6.07
N SER A 170 -10.47 10.47 -6.91
CA SER A 170 -9.87 11.78 -7.23
C SER A 170 -10.87 12.84 -7.70
N GLN A 171 -12.01 12.42 -8.25
CA GLN A 171 -13.06 13.32 -8.73
C GLN A 171 -14.12 13.63 -7.66
N LEU A 172 -14.13 12.96 -6.52
CA LEU A 172 -15.16 13.06 -5.50
C LEU A 172 -14.79 14.06 -4.40
N ASN A 173 -15.81 14.50 -3.68
CA ASN A 173 -15.70 15.21 -2.41
C ASN A 173 -16.85 14.75 -1.51
N VAL A 174 -16.81 15.09 -0.22
CA VAL A 174 -17.80 14.66 0.80
C VAL A 174 -19.27 14.98 0.45
N LYS A 175 -19.52 15.94 -0.44
CA LYS A 175 -20.86 16.36 -0.89
C LYS A 175 -21.29 15.71 -2.21
N SER A 176 -20.48 14.84 -2.79
CA SER A 176 -20.78 14.17 -4.05
C SER A 176 -22.00 13.26 -3.89
N THR A 177 -22.93 13.33 -4.84
CA THR A 177 -24.19 12.56 -4.78
C THR A 177 -24.53 11.95 -6.13
N GLY A 178 -25.27 10.84 -6.09
CA GLY A 178 -25.78 10.16 -7.29
C GLY A 178 -24.75 9.28 -8.00
N LYS A 179 -25.17 8.61 -9.08
CA LYS A 179 -24.28 7.80 -9.92
C LYS A 179 -23.47 8.72 -10.84
N ARG A 180 -22.34 9.21 -10.33
CA ARG A 180 -21.36 9.99 -11.13
C ARG A 180 -20.64 9.12 -12.17
N PHE A 181 -20.51 7.83 -11.88
CA PHE A 181 -19.86 6.84 -12.72
C PHE A 181 -20.83 5.72 -13.06
N ASP A 182 -20.61 5.05 -14.20
CA ASP A 182 -21.37 3.87 -14.62
C ASP A 182 -20.99 2.60 -13.87
N VAL A 183 -20.14 2.71 -12.84
CA VAL A 183 -19.63 1.60 -12.03
C VAL A 183 -19.92 1.80 -10.55
N ASP A 184 -20.14 0.69 -9.85
CA ASP A 184 -20.18 0.63 -8.38
C ASP A 184 -18.77 0.29 -7.87
N LEU A 185 -18.21 1.15 -7.01
CA LEU A 185 -16.80 1.05 -6.59
C LEU A 185 -16.54 -0.16 -5.69
N ASP A 186 -17.53 -0.57 -4.90
CA ASP A 186 -17.45 -1.77 -4.08
C ASP A 186 -17.50 -3.02 -4.97
N ASP A 187 -18.36 -3.05 -5.99
CA ASP A 187 -18.38 -4.13 -6.98
C ASP A 187 -17.07 -4.21 -7.78
N GLN A 188 -16.44 -3.07 -8.12
CA GLN A 188 -15.12 -3.05 -8.75
C GLN A 188 -14.06 -3.71 -7.85
N LEU A 189 -14.03 -3.38 -6.56
CA LEU A 189 -13.10 -4.00 -5.62
C LEU A 189 -13.37 -5.51 -5.49
N GLU A 190 -14.63 -5.95 -5.47
CA GLU A 190 -14.96 -7.38 -5.46
C GLU A 190 -14.52 -8.10 -6.74
N ILE A 191 -14.57 -7.45 -7.91
CA ILE A 191 -13.98 -7.98 -9.15
C ILE A 191 -12.47 -8.12 -9.01
N ALA A 192 -11.79 -7.10 -8.45
CA ALA A 192 -10.35 -7.16 -8.24
C ALA A 192 -9.96 -8.33 -7.32
N LYS A 193 -10.64 -8.48 -6.18
CA LYS A 193 -10.41 -9.60 -5.24
C LYS A 193 -10.62 -10.98 -5.88
N LYS A 194 -11.62 -11.12 -6.76
CA LYS A 194 -11.86 -12.38 -7.49
C LYS A 194 -10.76 -12.72 -8.50
N ASN A 195 -10.09 -11.70 -9.04
CA ASN A 195 -8.96 -11.87 -9.95
C ASN A 195 -7.62 -11.92 -9.21
N PHE A 196 -7.57 -11.58 -7.93
CA PHE A 196 -6.34 -11.66 -7.15
C PHE A 196 -5.94 -13.12 -6.91
N ASN A 197 -4.67 -13.41 -7.12
CA ASN A 197 -4.02 -14.63 -6.71
C ASN A 197 -2.56 -14.34 -6.31
N ILE A 198 -2.00 -15.18 -5.45
CA ILE A 198 -0.56 -15.20 -5.23
C ILE A 198 0.09 -15.83 -6.46
N TYR A 199 1.05 -15.13 -7.07
CA TYR A 199 1.73 -15.60 -8.26
C TYR A 199 3.17 -15.96 -7.91
N ASP A 200 3.44 -17.27 -7.82
CA ASP A 200 4.71 -17.81 -7.30
C ASP A 200 5.94 -17.38 -8.09
N ASP A 201 5.79 -17.09 -9.38
CA ASP A 201 6.90 -16.65 -10.23
C ASP A 201 7.25 -15.16 -10.02
N ASP A 202 6.35 -14.38 -9.40
CA ASP A 202 6.56 -12.96 -9.07
C ASP A 202 5.78 -12.56 -7.80
N LEU A 203 6.30 -12.96 -6.64
CA LEU A 203 5.73 -12.62 -5.34
C LEU A 203 5.78 -11.12 -5.05
N GLN A 204 6.71 -10.39 -5.67
CA GLN A 204 6.82 -8.94 -5.51
C GLN A 204 5.60 -8.23 -6.09
N LEU A 205 5.13 -8.66 -7.28
CA LEU A 205 3.90 -8.16 -7.86
C LEU A 205 2.68 -8.49 -6.97
N SER A 206 2.57 -9.70 -6.45
CA SER A 206 1.48 -10.05 -5.52
C SER A 206 1.47 -9.16 -4.28
N SER A 207 2.66 -8.89 -3.70
CA SER A 207 2.82 -7.97 -2.58
C SER A 207 2.40 -6.55 -2.93
N GLU A 208 2.81 -6.06 -4.11
CA GLU A 208 2.47 -4.72 -4.58
C GLU A 208 0.95 -4.54 -4.69
N VAL A 209 0.23 -5.54 -5.23
CA VAL A 209 -1.23 -5.50 -5.34
C VAL A 209 -1.92 -5.42 -3.97
N LEU A 210 -1.43 -6.18 -3.00
CA LEU A 210 -1.97 -6.11 -1.64
C LEU A 210 -1.65 -4.79 -0.95
N GLN A 211 -0.45 -4.22 -1.17
CA GLN A 211 -0.10 -2.90 -0.63
C GLN A 211 -0.95 -1.79 -1.26
N MET A 212 -1.22 -1.85 -2.58
CA MET A 212 -2.14 -0.88 -3.21
C MET A 212 -3.57 -0.99 -2.66
N LEU A 213 -4.01 -2.19 -2.25
CA LEU A 213 -5.29 -2.34 -1.57
C LEU A 213 -5.25 -1.70 -0.17
N ASP A 214 -4.18 -1.89 0.59
CA ASP A 214 -3.99 -1.23 1.89
C ASP A 214 -4.10 0.30 1.75
N ASP A 215 -3.37 0.86 0.79
CA ASP A 215 -3.40 2.30 0.47
C ASP A 215 -4.81 2.76 0.07
N LEU A 216 -5.53 1.98 -0.74
CA LEU A 216 -6.92 2.31 -1.13
C LEU A 216 -7.86 2.32 0.08
N LEU A 217 -7.73 1.36 0.99
CA LEU A 217 -8.59 1.31 2.18
C LEU A 217 -8.30 2.48 3.12
N ASP A 218 -7.04 2.88 3.24
CA ASP A 218 -6.62 4.06 3.99
C ASP A 218 -7.19 5.35 3.38
N ILE A 219 -7.13 5.51 2.05
CA ILE A 219 -7.78 6.62 1.33
C ILE A 219 -9.28 6.67 1.61
N VAL A 220 -9.97 5.53 1.65
CA VAL A 220 -11.42 5.47 1.86
C VAL A 220 -11.80 5.78 3.32
N GLU A 221 -10.98 5.38 4.29
CA GLU A 221 -11.20 5.72 5.70
C GLU A 221 -11.02 7.19 5.98
N ASN A 222 -9.97 7.77 5.40
CA ASN A 222 -9.56 9.16 5.62
C ASN A 222 -10.20 10.14 4.61
N PHE A 223 -11.14 9.68 3.79
CA PHE A 223 -11.77 10.49 2.75
C PHE A 223 -12.50 11.71 3.35
N GLY A 224 -12.12 12.90 2.91
CA GLY A 224 -12.62 14.18 3.43
C GLY A 224 -11.75 14.85 4.48
N HIS A 225 -10.63 14.21 4.89
CA HIS A 225 -9.62 14.77 5.80
C HIS A 225 -8.30 15.09 5.07
N GLU A 226 -8.34 15.33 3.77
CA GLU A 226 -7.13 15.53 2.97
C GLU A 226 -6.33 16.75 3.45
N ASP A 227 -7.02 17.82 3.85
CA ASP A 227 -6.40 19.05 4.36
C ASP A 227 -5.82 18.85 5.77
N ASP A 228 -6.52 18.13 6.66
CA ASP A 228 -6.06 17.83 8.04
C ASP A 228 -4.78 16.98 8.05
N ILE A 229 -4.64 16.10 7.06
CA ILE A 229 -3.48 15.22 6.89
C ILE A 229 -2.30 15.98 6.27
N ASP A 230 -2.55 16.84 5.28
CA ASP A 230 -1.53 17.61 4.56
C ASP A 230 -0.91 18.72 5.42
N GLU A 231 -1.71 19.41 6.24
CA GLU A 231 -1.21 20.45 7.15
C GLU A 231 -0.39 19.88 8.30
N GLY A 232 -0.49 18.56 8.51
CA GLY A 232 0.17 17.82 9.56
C GLY A 232 -0.49 18.13 10.90
N LEU A 233 -1.18 17.12 11.45
CA LEU A 233 -1.68 17.18 12.84
C LEU A 233 -0.59 17.75 13.76
N ASP A 234 -0.84 18.92 14.33
CA ASP A 234 0.05 19.56 15.30
C ASP A 234 0.26 18.57 16.45
N SER A 235 1.52 18.34 16.82
CA SER A 235 1.95 17.25 17.72
C SER A 235 1.39 17.30 19.14
N ASP A 236 0.62 18.35 19.46
CA ASP A 236 0.10 18.61 20.80
C ASP A 236 -1.41 18.33 20.92
N ASP A 237 -2.13 18.14 19.81
CA ASP A 237 -3.53 17.68 19.77
C ASP A 237 -3.58 16.28 19.15
N GLU A 238 -3.44 15.24 19.99
CA GLU A 238 -3.69 13.84 19.62
C GLU A 238 -5.20 13.54 19.44
N GLU A 239 -5.97 14.43 18.82
CA GLU A 239 -7.37 14.12 18.49
C GLU A 239 -7.40 13.18 17.27
N GLU A 240 -7.85 11.93 17.50
CA GLU A 240 -8.16 11.00 16.41
C GLU A 240 -9.18 11.66 15.46
N LEU A 241 -8.83 11.76 14.18
CA LEU A 241 -9.73 12.33 13.17
C LEU A 241 -11.06 11.54 13.14
N GLU A 242 -12.15 12.19 13.53
CA GLU A 242 -13.46 11.56 13.50
C GLU A 242 -13.84 11.19 12.07
N LYS A 243 -14.08 9.90 11.83
CA LYS A 243 -14.47 9.39 10.52
C LYS A 243 -15.71 10.11 9.97
N ILE A 244 -15.57 10.76 8.82
CA ILE A 244 -16.69 11.38 8.11
C ILE A 244 -17.69 10.33 7.63
N GLU A 245 -18.91 10.34 8.19
CA GLU A 245 -20.00 9.50 7.70
C GLU A 245 -20.59 10.03 6.39
N LEU A 246 -20.38 9.28 5.30
CA LEU A 246 -20.90 9.65 3.98
C LEU A 246 -22.41 9.36 3.88
N SER A 247 -23.11 10.15 3.06
CA SER A 247 -24.54 9.90 2.80
C SER A 247 -24.74 8.58 2.03
N PRO A 248 -25.88 7.86 2.21
CA PRO A 248 -26.17 6.65 1.44
C PRO A 248 -26.20 6.83 -0.09
N SER A 249 -26.31 8.08 -0.56
CA SER A 249 -26.30 8.44 -1.99
C SER A 249 -24.90 8.73 -2.54
N HIS A 250 -23.88 8.76 -1.68
CA HIS A 250 -22.50 9.04 -2.05
C HIS A 250 -21.87 7.81 -2.76
N PRO A 251 -21.15 7.98 -3.88
CA PRO A 251 -20.54 6.86 -4.62
C PRO A 251 -19.61 5.95 -3.79
N LEU A 252 -18.92 6.51 -2.80
CA LEU A 252 -18.05 5.76 -1.88
C LEU A 252 -18.75 5.14 -0.68
N PHE A 253 -20.04 5.41 -0.45
CA PHE A 253 -20.72 5.00 0.78
C PHE A 253 -20.61 3.49 1.06
N LYS A 254 -20.91 2.67 0.05
CA LYS A 254 -20.87 1.20 0.16
C LYS A 254 -19.45 0.72 0.47
N LEU A 255 -18.46 1.21 -0.28
CA LEU A 255 -17.06 0.87 -0.08
C LEU A 255 -16.57 1.28 1.31
N GLN A 256 -16.96 2.47 1.81
CA GLN A 256 -16.62 2.96 3.15
C GLN A 256 -17.17 2.07 4.28
N LYS A 257 -18.39 1.54 4.11
CA LYS A 257 -18.99 0.59 5.07
C LYS A 257 -18.36 -0.81 4.99
N SER A 258 -17.83 -1.19 3.83
CA SER A 258 -17.15 -2.48 3.62
C SER A 258 -15.69 -2.52 4.09
N VAL A 259 -15.09 -1.37 4.46
CA VAL A 259 -13.66 -1.28 4.83
C VAL A 259 -13.20 -2.32 5.87
N PRO A 260 -13.92 -2.56 6.98
CA PRO A 260 -13.49 -3.56 7.98
C PRO A 260 -13.35 -4.97 7.42
N GLU A 261 -14.29 -5.40 6.58
CA GLU A 261 -14.22 -6.72 5.92
C GLU A 261 -13.12 -6.75 4.85
N ASN A 262 -12.86 -5.63 4.19
CA ASN A 262 -11.77 -5.51 3.21
C ASN A 262 -10.39 -5.64 3.87
N TYR A 263 -10.15 -5.00 5.02
CA TYR A 263 -8.91 -5.19 5.78
C TYR A 263 -8.75 -6.63 6.27
N LYS A 264 -9.86 -7.28 6.62
CA LYS A 264 -9.81 -8.67 7.07
C LYS A 264 -9.37 -9.59 5.94
N TRP A 265 -9.95 -9.40 4.76
CA TRP A 265 -9.53 -10.11 3.55
C TRP A 265 -8.07 -9.82 3.22
N LEU A 266 -7.65 -8.55 3.23
CA LEU A 266 -6.27 -8.13 2.97
C LEU A 266 -5.27 -8.83 3.92
N ARG A 267 -5.56 -8.83 5.22
CA ARG A 267 -4.73 -9.52 6.23
C ARG A 267 -4.62 -11.01 5.94
N GLU A 268 -5.72 -11.66 5.59
CA GLU A 268 -5.72 -13.09 5.25
C GLU A 268 -4.85 -13.36 4.01
N GLN A 269 -4.92 -12.52 2.98
CA GLN A 269 -4.08 -12.64 1.79
C GLN A 269 -2.60 -12.35 2.06
N MET A 270 -2.28 -11.33 2.87
CA MET A 270 -0.90 -11.04 3.27
C MET A 270 -0.29 -12.22 4.06
N ILE A 271 -1.05 -12.85 4.96
CA ILE A 271 -0.62 -14.05 5.68
C ILE A 271 -0.36 -15.22 4.72
N GLN A 272 -1.21 -15.39 3.69
CA GLN A 272 -0.98 -16.41 2.67
C GLN A 272 0.28 -16.08 1.85
N LEU A 273 0.47 -14.83 1.43
CA LEU A 273 1.67 -14.38 0.70
C LEU A 273 2.95 -14.69 1.51
N LEU A 274 2.96 -14.38 2.81
CA LEU A 274 4.11 -14.67 3.68
C LEU A 274 4.49 -16.16 3.70
N GLN A 275 3.52 -17.06 3.52
CA GLN A 275 3.77 -18.51 3.48
C GLN A 275 4.43 -18.96 2.17
N HIS A 276 4.25 -18.21 1.08
CA HIS A 276 4.87 -18.49 -0.22
C HIS A 276 6.31 -17.98 -0.30
N ILE A 277 6.69 -17.02 0.54
CA ILE A 277 8.07 -16.49 0.61
C ILE A 277 8.98 -17.53 1.28
N LYS A 278 9.86 -18.15 0.49
CA LYS A 278 10.76 -19.21 0.95
C LYS A 278 11.95 -18.67 1.75
N GLU A 279 12.48 -17.52 1.34
CA GLU A 279 13.65 -16.89 1.97
C GLU A 279 13.20 -15.97 3.12
N LYS A 280 13.34 -16.46 4.36
CA LYS A 280 12.83 -15.81 5.58
C LYS A 280 13.65 -14.59 6.03
N ASP A 281 14.78 -14.34 5.40
CA ASP A 281 15.62 -13.17 5.68
C ASP A 281 15.62 -12.19 4.47
N SER A 282 14.74 -12.40 3.49
CA SER A 282 14.59 -11.50 2.35
C SER A 282 13.86 -10.22 2.75
N LYS A 283 14.15 -9.11 2.06
CA LYS A 283 13.43 -7.85 2.26
C LYS A 283 11.91 -8.03 2.15
N LEU A 284 11.45 -8.76 1.12
CA LEU A 284 10.03 -9.05 0.92
C LEU A 284 9.41 -9.80 2.12
N TYR A 285 10.13 -10.74 2.73
CA TYR A 285 9.64 -11.43 3.93
C TYR A 285 9.44 -10.46 5.10
N HIS A 286 10.44 -9.63 5.38
CA HIS A 286 10.38 -8.66 6.47
C HIS A 286 9.28 -7.63 6.24
N ASP A 287 9.19 -7.06 5.03
CA ASP A 287 8.18 -6.08 4.65
C ASP A 287 6.76 -6.68 4.77
N THR A 288 6.55 -7.89 4.25
CA THR A 288 5.25 -8.57 4.33
C THR A 288 4.86 -8.86 5.78
N ALA A 289 5.81 -9.35 6.60
CA ALA A 289 5.57 -9.61 8.01
C ALA A 289 5.22 -8.32 8.77
N ARG A 290 5.94 -7.24 8.50
CA ARG A 290 5.69 -5.92 9.09
C ARG A 290 4.30 -5.41 8.72
N SER A 291 3.88 -5.48 7.46
CA SER A 291 2.52 -5.11 7.02
C SER A 291 1.43 -5.94 7.73
N ILE A 292 1.62 -7.25 7.92
CA ILE A 292 0.68 -8.08 8.70
C ILE A 292 0.61 -7.59 10.15
N GLY A 293 1.75 -7.26 10.75
CA GLY A 293 1.84 -6.70 12.09
C GLY A 293 1.01 -5.42 12.24
N HIS A 294 1.20 -4.48 11.32
CA HIS A 294 0.44 -3.23 11.27
C HIS A 294 -1.06 -3.44 11.04
N LEU A 295 -1.45 -4.40 10.20
CA LEU A 295 -2.87 -4.74 10.04
C LEU A 295 -3.46 -5.25 11.36
N TYR A 296 -2.74 -6.07 12.12
CA TYR A 296 -3.21 -6.50 13.45
C TYR A 296 -3.30 -5.35 14.46
N LEU A 297 -2.35 -4.39 14.45
CA LEU A 297 -2.46 -3.18 15.27
C LEU A 297 -3.71 -2.39 14.89
N LYS A 298 -4.03 -2.27 13.60
CA LYS A 298 -5.25 -1.63 13.13
C LYS A 298 -6.52 -2.28 13.68
N PHE A 299 -6.57 -3.61 13.69
CA PHE A 299 -7.68 -4.35 14.35
C PHE A 299 -7.70 -4.19 15.87
N ALA A 300 -6.60 -3.77 16.49
CA ALA A 300 -6.52 -3.53 17.92
C ALA A 300 -6.98 -2.11 18.31
N GLU A 301 -6.98 -1.13 17.40
CA GLU A 301 -7.31 0.28 17.67
C GLU A 301 -8.66 0.45 18.36
N GLU A 302 -9.76 0.09 17.70
CA GLU A 302 -11.12 0.24 18.26
C GLU A 302 -11.30 -0.52 19.59
N PRO A 303 -10.92 -1.81 19.72
CA PRO A 303 -10.97 -2.49 21.01
C PRO A 303 -10.09 -1.87 22.10
N SER A 304 -8.96 -1.26 21.73
CA SER A 304 -8.07 -0.58 22.68
C SER A 304 -8.69 0.72 23.16
N SER A 305 -9.19 1.54 22.23
CA SER A 305 -9.89 2.80 22.53
C SER A 305 -11.12 2.55 23.40
N GLU A 306 -11.95 1.55 23.06
CA GLU A 306 -13.11 1.17 23.87
C GLU A 306 -12.72 0.67 25.26
N PHE A 307 -11.65 -0.11 25.37
CA PHE A 307 -11.13 -0.53 26.67
C PHE A 307 -10.68 0.67 27.50
N MET A 308 -9.88 1.58 26.93
CA MET A 308 -9.39 2.77 27.64
C MET A 308 -10.54 3.66 28.11
N ARG A 309 -11.52 3.90 27.24
CA ARG A 309 -12.73 4.66 27.54
C ARG A 309 -13.54 4.05 28.69
N LEU A 310 -13.78 2.74 28.65
CA LEU A 310 -14.55 2.05 29.68
C LEU A 310 -13.78 1.87 31.01
N GLN A 311 -12.45 1.83 30.96
CA GLN A 311 -11.62 1.61 32.14
C GLN A 311 -11.25 2.92 32.86
N TYR A 312 -11.08 4.01 32.10
CA TYR A 312 -10.52 5.27 32.59
C TYR A 312 -11.33 6.53 32.21
N GLY A 313 -12.34 6.41 31.34
CA GLY A 313 -13.02 7.57 30.74
C GLY A 313 -14.23 8.13 31.49
N ASP A 314 -14.76 7.45 32.51
CA ASP A 314 -15.90 7.92 33.31
C ASP A 314 -15.47 8.23 34.75
N GLU A 315 -15.31 9.51 35.06
CA GLU A 315 -14.99 9.97 36.44
C GLU A 315 -16.19 9.85 37.40
N GLU A 316 -17.42 9.69 36.88
CA GLU A 316 -18.66 9.70 37.68
C GLU A 316 -19.13 8.30 38.15
N GLU A 317 -18.65 7.21 37.54
CA GLU A 317 -19.00 5.83 37.93
C GLU A 317 -17.91 5.18 38.79
N ASP A 318 -18.31 4.24 39.68
CA ASP A 318 -17.37 3.46 40.50
C ASP A 318 -16.41 2.66 39.58
N PRO A 319 -15.11 2.99 39.51
CA PRO A 319 -14.17 2.41 38.55
C PRO A 319 -14.10 0.88 38.64
N LYS A 320 -14.36 0.33 39.83
CA LYS A 320 -14.36 -1.12 40.07
C LYS A 320 -15.55 -1.84 39.44
N LYS A 321 -16.66 -1.15 39.17
CA LYS A 321 -17.84 -1.73 38.51
C LYS A 321 -17.70 -1.67 36.99
N GLN A 322 -17.15 -0.59 36.45
CA GLN A 322 -16.89 -0.46 35.01
C GLN A 322 -15.81 -1.43 34.52
N SER A 323 -14.71 -1.58 35.28
CA SER A 323 -13.65 -2.56 34.98
C SER A 323 -14.13 -4.02 35.01
N ALA A 324 -15.22 -4.29 35.74
CA ALA A 324 -15.84 -5.60 35.82
C ALA A 324 -16.96 -5.82 34.78
N SER A 325 -17.26 -4.82 33.96
CA SER A 325 -18.27 -4.93 32.92
C SER A 325 -17.84 -5.95 31.86
N LYS A 326 -18.82 -6.67 31.31
CA LYS A 326 -18.55 -7.67 30.27
C LYS A 326 -17.94 -7.01 29.02
N ASP A 327 -18.33 -5.78 28.72
CA ASP A 327 -17.89 -5.06 27.53
C ASP A 327 -16.44 -4.58 27.68
N CYS A 328 -16.05 -4.03 28.83
CA CYS A 328 -14.65 -3.69 29.12
C CYS A 328 -13.73 -4.93 29.02
N ILE A 329 -14.13 -6.04 29.64
CA ILE A 329 -13.38 -7.30 29.58
C ILE A 329 -13.26 -7.84 28.14
N ASN A 330 -14.29 -7.67 27.31
CA ASN A 330 -14.25 -8.11 25.92
C ASN A 330 -13.36 -7.21 25.06
N ALA A 331 -13.44 -5.90 25.25
CA ALA A 331 -12.60 -4.91 24.59
C ALA A 331 -11.12 -5.18 24.90
N GLN A 332 -10.76 -5.29 26.18
CA GLN A 332 -9.41 -5.63 26.64
C GLN A 332 -8.92 -6.94 26.03
N ARG A 333 -9.75 -8.00 26.06
CA ARG A 333 -9.38 -9.32 25.52
C ARG A 333 -9.10 -9.26 24.02
N ASN A 334 -9.92 -8.55 23.26
CA ASN A 334 -9.75 -8.41 21.81
C ASN A 334 -8.52 -7.57 21.48
N ALA A 335 -8.33 -6.43 22.17
CA ALA A 335 -7.15 -5.59 22.04
C ALA A 335 -5.85 -6.37 22.33
N LEU A 336 -5.81 -7.11 23.45
CA LEU A 336 -4.68 -7.96 23.82
C LEU A 336 -4.42 -9.05 22.78
N LYS A 337 -5.47 -9.70 22.26
CA LYS A 337 -5.35 -10.74 21.24
C LYS A 337 -4.70 -10.19 19.97
N TYR A 338 -5.18 -9.07 19.46
CA TYR A 338 -4.67 -8.49 18.23
C TYR A 338 -3.27 -7.90 18.41
N THR A 339 -3.00 -7.19 19.50
CA THR A 339 -1.67 -6.65 19.80
C THR A 339 -0.61 -7.75 19.94
N LYS A 340 -0.97 -8.90 20.54
CA LYS A 340 -0.06 -10.06 20.62
C LYS A 340 0.23 -10.70 19.27
N GLU A 341 -0.77 -10.83 18.39
CA GLU A 341 -0.52 -11.30 17.02
C GLU A 341 0.29 -10.27 16.23
N ALA A 342 0.05 -8.97 16.40
CA ALA A 342 0.86 -7.92 15.80
C ALA A 342 2.35 -8.09 16.15
N LEU A 343 2.67 -8.18 17.44
CA LEU A 343 4.05 -8.38 17.93
C LEU A 343 4.73 -9.61 17.32
N LYS A 344 4.00 -10.73 17.18
CA LYS A 344 4.54 -11.95 16.57
C LYS A 344 4.96 -11.76 15.11
N TYR A 345 4.31 -10.86 14.38
CA TYR A 345 4.67 -10.55 12.99
C TYR A 345 5.68 -9.40 12.91
N LEU A 346 5.55 -8.35 13.73
CA LEU A 346 6.53 -7.26 13.81
C LEU A 346 7.92 -7.77 14.21
N GLU A 347 8.03 -8.71 15.15
CA GLU A 347 9.32 -9.32 15.49
C GLU A 347 9.96 -10.07 14.31
N LYS A 348 9.16 -10.65 13.40
CA LYS A 348 9.66 -11.24 12.15
C LYS A 348 10.02 -10.18 11.11
N GLY A 349 9.40 -9.01 11.18
CA GLY A 349 9.65 -7.86 10.31
C GLY A 349 10.91 -7.06 10.68
N LYS A 350 11.58 -7.40 11.78
CA LYS A 350 12.80 -6.69 12.21
C LYS A 350 13.97 -6.97 11.29
N ILE A 351 14.65 -5.89 10.92
CA ILE A 351 15.87 -5.92 10.11
C ILE A 351 17.03 -5.42 10.98
N SER A 352 18.18 -6.09 10.92
CA SER A 352 19.27 -5.93 11.89
C SER A 352 20.03 -4.60 11.82
N ASP A 353 19.87 -3.88 10.71
CA ASP A 353 20.54 -2.64 10.37
C ASP A 353 19.54 -1.50 10.11
N GLU A 354 18.25 -1.73 10.38
CA GLU A 354 17.19 -0.72 10.31
C GLU A 354 16.55 -0.51 11.69
N PRO A 355 17.09 0.40 12.51
CA PRO A 355 16.57 0.70 13.85
C PRO A 355 15.09 1.08 13.89
N GLU A 356 14.55 1.66 12.83
CA GLU A 356 13.13 1.99 12.67
C GLU A 356 12.23 0.75 12.89
N THR A 357 12.61 -0.40 12.32
CA THR A 357 11.84 -1.65 12.49
C THR A 357 11.82 -2.14 13.93
N TRP A 358 12.80 -1.74 14.75
CA TRP A 358 12.85 -2.08 16.17
C TRP A 358 11.95 -1.18 16.99
N VAL A 359 11.87 0.10 16.61
CA VAL A 359 11.00 1.08 17.28
C VAL A 359 9.54 0.66 17.15
N GLU A 360 9.10 0.23 15.97
CA GLU A 360 7.73 -0.27 15.76
C GLU A 360 7.36 -1.42 16.71
N VAL A 361 8.32 -2.33 16.95
CA VAL A 361 8.13 -3.45 17.88
C VAL A 361 8.05 -2.93 19.31
N ALA A 362 8.88 -1.95 19.68
CA ALA A 362 8.84 -1.35 21.00
C ALA A 362 7.52 -0.61 21.25
N GLU A 363 7.05 0.18 20.29
CA GLU A 363 5.74 0.86 20.36
C GLU A 363 4.60 -0.15 20.54
N ALA A 364 4.61 -1.28 19.80
CA ALA A 364 3.63 -2.34 19.99
C ALA A 364 3.72 -2.99 21.39
N TYR A 365 4.91 -3.07 22.01
CA TYR A 365 5.07 -3.49 23.40
C TYR A 365 4.55 -2.44 24.39
N ILE A 366 4.68 -1.15 24.10
CA ILE A 366 4.07 -0.07 24.90
C ILE A 366 2.54 -0.20 24.83
N SER A 367 1.96 -0.33 23.64
CA SER A 367 0.52 -0.58 23.48
C SER A 367 0.08 -1.83 24.24
N LEU A 368 0.88 -2.90 24.22
CA LEU A 368 0.59 -4.11 24.99
C LEU A 368 0.59 -3.84 26.51
N GLY A 369 1.56 -3.06 27.01
CA GLY A 369 1.63 -2.66 28.41
C GLY A 369 0.45 -1.81 28.87
N ASN A 370 -0.02 -0.90 28.02
CA ASN A 370 -1.19 -0.06 28.27
C ASN A 370 -2.47 -0.92 28.44
N LEU A 371 -2.57 -2.04 27.73
CA LEU A 371 -3.74 -2.93 27.78
C LEU A 371 -3.78 -3.86 29.00
N TYR A 372 -2.67 -4.02 29.72
CA TYR A 372 -2.62 -4.82 30.93
C TYR A 372 -3.07 -4.03 32.16
N ASP A 373 -3.46 -4.77 33.21
CA ASP A 373 -3.85 -4.15 34.47
C ASP A 373 -2.70 -3.35 35.06
N TYR A 374 -3.03 -2.18 35.63
CA TYR A 374 -2.07 -1.27 36.24
C TYR A 374 -1.19 -1.96 37.28
N GLN A 375 0.13 -1.80 37.16
CA GLN A 375 1.17 -2.43 37.99
C GLN A 375 1.15 -3.96 37.97
N SER A 376 0.54 -4.57 36.96
CA SER A 376 0.68 -6.01 36.76
C SER A 376 2.08 -6.37 36.29
N LYS A 377 2.53 -7.59 36.60
CA LYS A 377 3.81 -8.12 36.13
C LYS A 377 3.90 -8.13 34.60
N ASP A 378 2.76 -8.33 33.93
CA ASP A 378 2.70 -8.37 32.47
C ASP A 378 2.87 -6.96 31.87
N GLN A 379 2.31 -5.93 32.51
CA GLN A 379 2.55 -4.53 32.15
C GLN A 379 4.03 -4.15 32.34
N GLU A 380 4.59 -4.40 33.53
CA GLU A 380 6.00 -4.08 33.83
C GLU A 380 6.96 -4.79 32.87
N HIS A 381 6.66 -6.05 32.53
CA HIS A 381 7.44 -6.81 31.56
C HIS A 381 7.37 -6.18 30.16
N ALA A 382 6.18 -5.81 29.69
CA ALA A 382 6.00 -5.22 28.37
C ALA A 382 6.78 -3.90 28.23
N TYR A 383 6.68 -3.00 29.21
CA TYR A 383 7.43 -1.74 29.22
C TYR A 383 8.94 -1.96 29.33
N SER A 384 9.39 -2.91 30.13
CA SER A 384 10.83 -3.23 30.24
C SER A 384 11.41 -3.74 28.92
N VAL A 385 10.64 -4.54 28.16
CA VAL A 385 11.03 -4.99 26.83
C VAL A 385 11.07 -3.82 25.86
N ALA A 386 10.04 -2.96 25.84
CA ALA A 386 10.00 -1.75 25.01
C ALA A 386 11.21 -0.83 25.28
N GLU A 387 11.49 -0.52 26.54
CA GLU A 387 12.63 0.31 26.97
C GLU A 387 13.96 -0.28 26.47
N THR A 388 14.14 -1.59 26.60
CA THR A 388 15.36 -2.29 26.15
C THR A 388 15.57 -2.14 24.64
N ILE A 389 14.50 -2.31 23.87
CA ILE A 389 14.52 -2.18 22.41
C ILE A 389 14.78 -0.72 22.01
N LEU A 390 14.08 0.25 22.61
CA LEU A 390 14.25 1.68 22.33
C LEU A 390 15.66 2.16 22.65
N LYS A 391 16.24 1.77 23.80
CA LYS A 391 17.65 2.10 24.12
C LYS A 391 18.60 1.59 23.05
N LYS A 392 18.37 0.38 22.53
CA LYS A 392 19.19 -0.21 21.46
C LYS A 392 19.02 0.57 20.16
N ALA A 393 17.77 0.84 19.75
CA ALA A 393 17.46 1.57 18.53
C ALA A 393 18.02 2.99 18.57
N ASN A 394 17.78 3.72 19.66
CA ASN A 394 18.24 5.09 19.86
C ASN A 394 19.77 5.21 19.84
N LYS A 395 20.48 4.23 20.41
CA LYS A 395 21.93 4.16 20.32
C LYS A 395 22.40 3.93 18.87
N ALA A 396 21.73 3.06 18.13
CA ALA A 396 22.08 2.75 16.74
C ALA A 396 21.76 3.92 15.79
N SER A 397 20.76 4.74 16.10
CA SER A 397 20.32 5.90 15.30
C SER A 397 20.84 7.25 15.81
N HIS A 398 21.85 7.26 16.70
CA HIS A 398 22.48 8.47 17.24
C HIS A 398 21.51 9.46 17.91
N GLY A 399 20.51 8.97 18.64
CA GLY A 399 19.59 9.84 19.40
C GLY A 399 18.26 10.14 18.71
N LYS A 400 18.00 9.61 17.49
CA LYS A 400 16.78 9.89 16.72
C LYS A 400 15.48 9.51 17.46
N PHE A 401 15.52 8.58 18.41
CA PHE A 401 14.35 8.06 19.12
C PHE A 401 14.38 8.41 20.61
N GLN A 402 15.11 9.47 20.98
CA GLN A 402 15.27 9.89 22.37
C GLN A 402 13.91 10.33 22.95
N ASP A 403 13.11 11.08 22.18
CA ASP A 403 11.80 11.56 22.63
C ASP A 403 10.85 10.42 22.97
N ILE A 404 10.79 9.37 22.14
CA ILE A 404 9.98 8.17 22.41
C ILE A 404 10.46 7.46 23.68
N LEU A 405 11.78 7.39 23.87
CA LEU A 405 12.38 6.76 25.05
C LEU A 405 12.13 7.56 26.32
N ASP A 406 12.20 8.90 26.26
CA ASP A 406 11.96 9.76 27.42
C ASP A 406 10.48 9.80 27.80
N ASN A 407 9.59 9.81 26.81
CA ASN A 407 8.14 9.65 27.02
C ASN A 407 7.79 8.33 27.72
N LEU A 408 8.46 7.22 27.37
CA LEU A 408 8.25 5.94 28.08
C LEU A 408 8.79 5.96 29.53
N LEU A 409 9.80 6.78 29.80
CA LEU A 409 10.51 6.79 31.09
C LEU A 409 9.99 7.85 32.07
N ASP A 410 8.96 8.61 31.70
CA ASP A 410 8.45 9.77 32.44
C ASP A 410 9.57 10.75 32.84
N LYS A 411 10.53 10.98 31.93
CA LYS A 411 11.61 11.95 32.13
C LYS A 411 11.30 13.23 31.37
N GLU A 412 10.75 14.22 32.09
CA GLU A 412 10.84 15.63 31.69
C GLU A 412 12.29 16.14 31.76
#